data_AF-A0A971DZ63-F1
#
_entry.id   AF-A0A971DZ63-F1
#
_cell.length_a   1.000
_cell.length_b   1.000
_cell.length_c   1.000
_cell.angle_alpha   90.00
_cell.angle_beta   90.00
_cell.angle_gamma   90.00
#
_symmetry.space_group_name_H-M   'P 1'
#
loop_
_entity.id
_entity.type
_entity.pdbx_description
1 polymer ?
#
loop_
_entity_poly.entity_id
_entity_poly.type
_entity_poly.pdbx_seq_one_letter_code
_entity_poly.pdbx_strand_id
1 'polypeptide(L)' 'EEAVGRSVLEPAEVYDLSDTKDADDGSYTVEIWHEKKGKVTAETSKSKKEMIDVSKLEKGYYILHIRTKQALYQEHILVK' A
#
# COMPACT_ATOMS: atom_id res chain seq x y z
N GLU A 1 -2.23 4.72 25.08
CA GLU A 1 -2.83 5.30 23.87
C GLU A 1 -2.04 4.77 22.68
N GLU A 2 -2.46 3.62 22.15
CA GLU A 2 -1.80 3.01 20.98
C GLU A 2 -2.49 3.56 19.74
N ALA A 3 -1.93 4.64 19.21
CA ALA A 3 -2.35 5.20 17.93
C ALA A 3 -2.04 4.17 16.84
N VAL A 4 -3.06 3.41 16.44
CA VAL A 4 -3.05 2.65 15.18
C VAL A 4 -2.68 3.65 14.08
N GLY A 5 -1.47 3.49 13.54
CA GLY A 5 -0.82 4.40 12.62
C GLY A 5 -1.71 4.75 11.45
N ARG A 6 -2.27 5.95 11.47
CA ARG A 6 -2.84 6.58 10.28
C ARG A 6 -1.71 7.32 9.59
N SER A 7 -1.08 6.66 8.65
CA SER A 7 -0.10 7.29 7.76
C SER A 7 -0.87 8.16 6.76
N VAL A 8 -0.51 9.45 6.70
CA VAL A 8 -1.06 10.38 5.71
C VAL A 8 -0.17 10.25 4.48
N LEU A 9 -0.70 9.73 3.37
CA LEU A 9 0.11 9.58 2.18
C LEU A 9 0.25 10.90 1.41
N GLU A 10 1.50 11.31 1.18
CA GLU A 10 1.84 12.34 0.22
C GLU A 10 1.65 11.83 -1.23
N PRO A 11 1.39 12.72 -2.21
CA PRO A 11 1.05 12.39 -3.61
C PRO A 11 1.96 11.34 -4.30
N ALA A 12 3.20 11.15 -3.85
CA ALA A 12 4.04 10.03 -4.26
C ALA A 12 4.83 9.54 -3.05
N GLU A 13 4.38 8.46 -2.43
CA GLU A 13 5.12 7.82 -1.35
C GLU A 13 5.80 6.55 -1.83
N VAL A 14 7.07 6.46 -1.47
CA VAL A 14 7.88 5.27 -1.70
C VAL A 14 7.60 4.32 -0.54
N TYR A 15 6.91 3.23 -0.83
CA TYR A 15 6.81 2.14 0.13
C TYR A 15 8.07 1.29 0.03
N ASP A 16 8.90 1.38 1.08
CA ASP A 16 10.02 0.47 1.24
C ASP A 16 9.49 -0.88 1.75
N LEU A 17 9.27 -1.79 0.80
CA LEU A 17 8.88 -3.16 1.08
C LEU A 17 10.12 -4.03 1.31
N SER A 18 11.31 -3.44 1.48
CA SER A 18 12.54 -4.16 1.75
C SER A 18 12.49 -4.87 3.12
N ASP A 19 11.70 -4.35 4.06
CA ASP A 19 11.42 -4.99 5.36
C ASP A 19 10.47 -6.19 5.25
N THR A 20 9.72 -6.32 4.15
CA THR A 20 8.91 -7.53 3.89
C THR A 20 9.84 -8.69 3.54
N LYS A 21 10.42 -9.31 4.57
CA LYS A 21 11.38 -10.42 4.51
C LYS A 21 10.85 -11.70 3.83
N ASP A 22 9.61 -11.66 3.35
CA ASP A 22 8.85 -12.81 2.85
C ASP A 22 8.61 -12.81 1.33
N ALA A 23 9.19 -11.85 0.60
CA ALA A 23 9.20 -11.87 -0.86
C ALA A 23 10.24 -12.90 -1.38
N ASP A 24 9.98 -14.19 -1.14
CA ASP A 24 10.84 -15.32 -1.51
C ASP A 24 11.06 -15.43 -3.04
N ASP A 25 10.09 -14.94 -3.84
CA ASP A 25 10.18 -14.81 -5.30
C ASP A 25 10.52 -13.37 -5.76
N GLY A 26 10.67 -12.43 -4.81
CA GLY A 26 10.80 -11.00 -5.06
C GLY A 26 9.50 -10.31 -5.51
N SER A 27 8.41 -11.07 -5.73
CA SER A 27 7.12 -10.53 -6.17
C SER A 27 6.18 -10.16 -5.01
N TYR A 28 5.57 -8.99 -5.10
CA TYR A 28 4.51 -8.51 -4.22
C TYR A 28 3.44 -7.82 -5.06
N THR A 29 2.20 -7.90 -4.60
CA THR A 29 1.05 -7.23 -5.21
C THR A 29 0.56 -6.18 -4.22
N VAL A 30 0.58 -4.93 -4.65
CA VAL A 30 0.04 -3.80 -3.91
C VAL A 30 -1.33 -3.48 -4.47
N GLU A 31 -2.37 -3.56 -3.64
CA GLU A 31 -3.73 -3.16 -4.00
C GLU A 31 -4.18 -2.02 -3.11
N ILE A 32 -4.68 -0.93 -3.70
CA ILE A 32 -5.24 0.20 -2.95
C ILE A 32 -6.75 0.13 -3.04
N TRP A 33 -7.40 0.13 -1.89
CA TRP A 33 -8.84 0.04 -1.74
C TRP A 33 -9.39 1.30 -1.11
N HIS A 34 -10.30 1.99 -1.79
CA HIS A 34 -11.05 3.10 -1.21
C HIS A 34 -12.26 2.57 -0.47
N GLU A 35 -12.49 3.01 0.77
CA GLU A 35 -13.57 2.51 1.63
C GLU A 35 -14.94 2.54 0.94
N LYS A 36 -15.24 3.60 0.19
CA LYS A 36 -16.50 3.75 -0.58
C LYS A 36 -16.51 3.16 -2.00
N LYS A 37 -15.36 3.03 -2.67
CA LYS A 37 -15.31 2.64 -4.11
C LYS A 37 -14.82 1.21 -4.33
N GLY A 38 -14.23 0.58 -3.31
CA GLY A 38 -13.54 -0.70 -3.45
C GLY A 38 -12.14 -0.51 -4.04
N LYS A 39 -11.64 -1.52 -4.74
CA LYS A 39 -10.29 -1.51 -5.31
C LYS A 39 -10.12 -0.42 -6.37
N VAL A 40 -9.17 0.48 -6.16
CA VAL A 40 -8.90 1.63 -7.02
C VAL A 40 -7.69 1.39 -7.92
N THR A 41 -6.65 0.79 -7.37
CA THR A 41 -5.49 0.35 -8.15
C THR A 41 -4.96 -0.99 -7.61
N ALA A 42 -4.28 -1.71 -8.48
CA ALA A 42 -3.57 -2.94 -8.16
C ALA A 42 -2.33 -3.01 -9.04
N GLU A 43 -1.15 -2.91 -8.43
CA GLU A 43 0.13 -3.09 -9.10
C GLU A 43 0.83 -4.32 -8.55
N THR A 44 1.43 -5.08 -9.44
CA THR A 44 2.26 -6.23 -9.06
C THR A 44 3.65 -5.98 -9.57
N SER A 45 4.61 -6.02 -8.67
CA SER A 45 6.00 -5.77 -8.99
C SER A 45 6.91 -6.78 -8.35
N LYS A 46 8.10 -6.84 -8.92
CA LYS A 46 9.20 -7.70 -8.48
C LYS A 46 10.35 -6.91 -7.82
N SER A 47 10.14 -5.61 -7.56
CA SER A 47 11.15 -4.68 -7.09
C SER A 47 11.02 -4.41 -5.60
N LYS A 48 12.05 -4.58 -4.78
CA LYS A 48 11.91 -4.40 -3.31
C LYS A 48 11.45 -2.99 -2.84
N LYS A 49 11.37 -2.03 -3.77
CA LYS A 49 10.83 -0.69 -3.57
C LYS A 49 9.73 -0.44 -4.59
N GLU A 50 8.55 -0.07 -4.12
CA GLU A 50 7.47 0.38 -4.96
C GLU A 50 7.20 1.86 -4.71
N MET A 51 7.06 2.64 -5.79
CA MET A 51 6.49 3.97 -5.68
C MET A 51 5.01 3.89 -5.96
N ILE A 52 4.22 4.25 -4.96
CA ILE A 52 2.77 4.31 -5.09
C ILE A 52 2.40 5.76 -5.35
N ASP A 53 1.99 6.05 -6.58
CA ASP A 53 1.47 7.38 -6.93
C ASP A 53 0.03 7.51 -6.44
N VAL A 54 -0.14 8.12 -5.27
CA VAL A 54 -1.45 8.45 -4.72
C VAL A 54 -1.96 9.84 -5.14
N SER A 55 -1.17 10.58 -5.94
CA SER A 55 -1.57 11.86 -6.56
C SER A 55 -2.87 11.77 -7.35
N LYS A 56 -3.09 10.61 -7.98
CA LYS A 56 -4.27 10.32 -8.80
C LYS A 56 -5.46 9.84 -7.98
N LEU A 57 -5.25 9.57 -6.70
CA LEU A 57 -6.32 9.16 -5.80
C LEU A 57 -7.03 10.41 -5.26
N GLU A 58 -8.35 10.32 -5.18
CA GLU A 58 -9.14 11.38 -4.58
C GLU A 58 -8.88 11.44 -3.06
N LYS A 59 -9.16 12.59 -2.45
CA LYS A 59 -9.04 12.75 -1.00
C LYS A 59 -10.02 11.81 -0.29
N GLY A 60 -9.52 10.98 0.62
CA GLY A 60 -10.33 9.93 1.23
C GLY A 60 -9.54 8.92 2.04
N TYR A 61 -10.28 7.98 2.63
CA TYR A 61 -9.72 6.86 3.37
C TYR A 61 -9.49 5.69 2.43
N TYR A 62 -8.26 5.19 2.45
CA TYR A 62 -7.83 4.06 1.66
C TYR A 62 -7.21 2.98 2.53
N ILE A 63 -7.20 1.76 2.02
CA ILE A 63 -6.60 0.60 2.64
C ILE A 63 -5.61 0.04 1.63
N LEU A 64 -4.34 0.04 1.99
CA LEU A 64 -3.28 -0.60 1.23
C LEU A 64 -3.22 -2.07 1.58
N HIS A 65 -3.37 -2.94 0.61
CA HIS A 65 -3.18 -4.37 0.75
C HIS A 65 -1.89 -4.75 0.01
N ILE A 66 -0.83 -5.00 0.74
CA ILE A 66 0.41 -5.54 0.20
C ILE A 66 0.38 -7.05 0.41
N ARG A 67 0.06 -7.77 -0.66
CA ARG A 67 0.05 -9.23 -0.67
C ARG A 67 1.38 -9.75 -1.18
N THR A 68 2.07 -10.49 -0.33
CA THR A 68 3.21 -11.31 -0.73
C THR A 68 2.77 -12.77 -0.85
N LYS A 69 3.66 -13.65 -1.28
CA LYS A 69 3.36 -15.09 -1.40
C LYS A 69 3.06 -15.75 -0.04
N GLN A 70 3.58 -15.19 1.05
CA GLN A 70 3.51 -15.77 2.40
C GLN A 70 2.70 -14.93 3.39
N ALA A 71 2.55 -13.63 3.14
CA ALA A 71 1.90 -12.71 4.08
C ALA A 71 0.99 -11.71 3.36
N LEU A 72 0.04 -11.17 4.11
CA LEU A 72 -0.78 -10.03 3.70
C LEU A 72 -0.54 -8.92 4.73
N TYR A 73 0.01 -7.81 4.26
CA TYR A 73 0.14 -6.59 5.05
C TYR A 73 -0.97 -5.65 4.64
N GLN A 74 -1.66 -5.09 5.64
CA GLN A 74 -2.74 -4.15 5.42
C GLN A 74 -2.46 -2.87 6.19
N GLU A 75 -2.54 -1.74 5.52
CA GLU A 75 -2.32 -0.44 6.13
C GLU A 75 -3.44 0.54 5.80
N HIS A 76 -3.88 1.29 6.80
CA HIS A 76 -4.91 2.31 6.62
C HIS A 76 -4.28 3.67 6.33
N ILE A 77 -4.68 4.24 5.21
CA ILE A 77 -4.15 5.49 4.68
C ILE A 77 -5.25 6.54 4.66
N LEU A 78 -4.87 7.79 4.94
CA LEU A 78 -5.68 8.96 4.64
C LEU A 78 -4.99 9.83 3.58
N VAL A 79 -5.60 9.97 2.41
CA VAL A 79 -5.15 10.89 1.35
C VAL A 79 -5.84 12.24 1.56
N LYS A 80 -5.08 13.34 1.65
CA LYS A 80 -5.56 14.68 2.01
C LYS A 80 -5.57 15.70 0.87
#